data_AF-A0A1X7E367-F1
#
_entry.id   AF-A0A1X7E367-F1
#
_cell.length_a   1.000
_cell.length_b   1.000
_cell.length_c   1.000
_cell.angle_alpha   90.00
_cell.angle_beta   90.00
_cell.angle_gamma   90.00
#
_symmetry.space_group_name_H-M   'P 1'
#
loop_
_entity.id
_entity.type
_entity.pdbx_description
1 polymer ?
#
loop_
_entity_poly.entity_id
_entity_poly.type
_entity_poly.pdbx_seq_one_letter_code
_entity_poly.pdbx_strand_id
1 'polypeptide(L)'
;MIKVIKKIKNKISYLRLLVIIYALLVISGAWPTDTARYFKGQEVGIFGRWALVAYGIVIFWCGIFYKRPVGGKHFTKLEESICPKCQQVFMPKKAPEDQMCHKCNCSLEQLEGFYKRHPELKKAEIDTSIEETKK
;
A
#
# COMPACT_ATOMS: atom_id res chain seq x y z
N MET A 1 32.54 -2.78 -26.70
CA MET A 1 31.41 -3.69 -26.39
C MET A 1 31.07 -3.82 -24.89
N ILE A 2 32.00 -3.66 -23.94
CA ILE A 2 31.72 -3.89 -22.50
C ILE A 2 30.91 -2.77 -21.81
N LYS A 3 30.95 -1.53 -22.33
CA LYS A 3 30.26 -0.37 -21.70
C LYS A 3 28.73 -0.34 -21.88
N VAL A 4 28.17 -1.09 -22.84
CA VAL A 4 26.71 -1.10 -23.09
C VAL A 4 25.96 -1.91 -22.02
N ILE A 5 26.63 -2.87 -21.37
CA ILE A 5 26.03 -3.70 -20.33
C ILE A 5 25.81 -2.92 -19.02
N LYS A 6 26.63 -1.89 -18.75
CA LYS A 6 26.61 -1.18 -17.46
C LYS A 6 25.44 -0.19 -17.30
N LYS A 7 24.72 0.11 -18.38
CA LYS A 7 23.58 1.05 -18.39
C LYS A 7 22.20 0.37 -18.29
N ILE A 8 22.17 -0.94 -18.02
CA ILE A 8 20.95 -1.70 -17.65
C ILE A 8 20.84 -1.81 -16.12
N LYS A 9 21.37 -0.84 -15.37
CA LYS A 9 21.04 -0.65 -13.95
C LYS A 9 19.69 0.06 -13.79
N ASN A 10 18.68 -0.39 -14.55
CA ASN A 10 17.32 0.10 -14.41
C ASN A 10 16.62 -0.69 -13.32
N LYS A 11 15.96 0.05 -12.41
CA LYS A 11 15.15 -0.36 -11.26
C LYS A 11 14.17 -1.52 -11.55
N ILE A 12 14.67 -2.73 -11.78
CA ILE A 12 13.86 -3.93 -11.61
C ILE A 12 13.67 -4.07 -10.11
N SER A 13 12.43 -3.93 -9.66
CA SER A 13 12.07 -4.17 -8.26
C SER A 13 12.56 -5.56 -7.87
N TYR A 14 13.29 -5.67 -6.76
CA TYR A 14 13.84 -6.94 -6.25
C TYR A 14 12.78 -8.05 -6.21
N LEU A 15 11.52 -7.68 -5.92
CA LEU A 15 10.39 -8.59 -5.96
C LEU A 15 10.10 -9.17 -7.36
N ARG A 16 10.20 -8.37 -8.42
CA ARG A 16 10.04 -8.88 -9.80
C ARG A 16 11.16 -9.86 -10.16
N LEU A 17 12.38 -9.57 -9.72
CA LEU A 17 13.51 -10.49 -9.91
C LEU A 17 13.25 -11.82 -9.18
N LEU A 18 12.79 -11.78 -7.93
CA LEU A 18 12.42 -12.98 -7.17
C LEU A 18 11.31 -13.78 -7.84
N VAL A 19 10.26 -13.13 -8.35
CA VAL A 19 9.15 -13.81 -9.06
C VAL A 19 9.66 -14.49 -10.34
N ILE A 20 10.53 -13.81 -11.10
CA ILE A 20 11.12 -14.38 -12.32
C ILE A 20 12.01 -15.59 -11.99
N ILE A 21 12.87 -15.49 -10.98
CA ILE A 21 13.72 -16.59 -10.52
C ILE A 21 12.87 -17.77 -10.05
N TYR A 22 11.82 -17.51 -9.26
CA TYR A 22 10.89 -18.54 -8.79
C TYR A 22 10.20 -19.24 -9.97
N ALA A 23 9.71 -18.51 -10.95
CA ALA A 23 9.09 -19.09 -12.13
C ALA A 23 10.07 -19.98 -12.92
N LEU A 24 11.33 -19.55 -13.07
CA LEU A 24 12.37 -20.35 -13.71
C LEU A 24 12.66 -21.64 -12.94
N LEU A 25 12.72 -21.59 -11.60
CA LEU A 25 12.89 -22.78 -10.76
C LEU A 25 11.71 -23.74 -10.88
N VAL A 26 10.49 -23.23 -10.98
CA VAL A 26 9.28 -24.05 -11.20
C VAL A 26 9.32 -24.71 -12.57
N ILE A 27 9.76 -24.01 -13.62
CA ILE A 27 9.85 -24.56 -14.98
C ILE A 27 10.97 -25.59 -15.09
N SER A 28 12.18 -25.29 -14.57
CA SER A 28 13.31 -26.23 -14.57
C SER A 28 13.00 -27.45 -13.70
N GLY A 29 12.31 -27.22 -12.59
CA GLY A 29 11.72 -28.25 -11.76
C GLY A 29 10.78 -29.08 -12.61
N ALA A 30 9.70 -28.53 -13.14
CA ALA A 30 8.65 -29.29 -13.82
C ALA A 30 9.02 -29.82 -15.22
N TRP A 31 10.26 -29.61 -15.70
CA TRP A 31 10.68 -30.04 -17.03
C TRP A 31 10.41 -31.54 -17.22
N PRO A 32 9.67 -31.93 -18.28
CA PRO A 32 9.31 -33.32 -18.51
C PRO A 32 10.54 -34.08 -18.98
N THR A 33 11.32 -34.57 -18.02
CA THR A 33 12.32 -35.60 -18.23
C THR A 33 11.65 -36.97 -18.18
N ASP A 34 12.16 -37.95 -18.93
CA ASP A 34 11.63 -39.32 -18.96
C ASP A 34 11.68 -40.05 -17.61
N THR A 35 12.29 -39.42 -16.60
CA THR A 35 12.31 -39.94 -15.23
C THR A 35 10.95 -39.80 -14.55
N ALA A 36 10.43 -40.92 -14.03
CA ALA A 36 9.25 -40.94 -13.19
C ALA A 36 9.48 -40.11 -11.92
N ARG A 37 8.48 -39.32 -11.53
CA ARG A 37 8.54 -38.44 -10.34
C ARG A 37 7.33 -38.71 -9.50
N TYR A 38 7.61 -39.04 -8.25
CA TYR A 38 6.61 -39.40 -7.27
C TYR A 38 6.41 -38.22 -6.33
N PHE A 39 5.17 -37.79 -6.17
CA PHE A 39 4.79 -36.83 -5.15
C PHE A 39 3.86 -37.54 -4.18
N LYS A 40 4.30 -37.68 -2.92
CA LYS A 40 3.57 -38.44 -1.88
C LYS A 40 3.20 -39.87 -2.31
N GLY A 41 4.09 -40.56 -3.02
CA GLY A 41 3.88 -41.93 -3.48
C GLY A 41 2.94 -42.10 -4.67
N GLN A 42 2.38 -41.02 -5.22
CA GLN A 42 1.64 -41.05 -6.48
C GLN A 42 2.50 -40.55 -7.64
N GLU A 43 2.41 -41.22 -8.78
CA GLU A 43 3.04 -40.78 -10.01
C GLU A 43 2.36 -39.49 -10.50
N VAL A 44 3.17 -38.43 -10.62
CA VAL A 44 2.68 -37.22 -11.27
C VAL A 44 2.65 -37.48 -12.76
N GLY A 45 1.43 -37.77 -13.26
CA GLY A 45 1.17 -38.00 -14.67
C GLY A 45 1.65 -36.84 -15.55
N ILE A 46 1.89 -37.15 -16.83
CA ILE A 46 2.47 -36.19 -17.78
C ILE A 46 1.68 -34.88 -17.86
N PHE A 47 0.34 -34.95 -17.78
CA PHE A 47 -0.54 -33.78 -17.73
C PHE A 47 -0.27 -32.86 -16.54
N GLY A 48 0.01 -33.42 -15.36
CA GLY A 48 0.33 -32.64 -14.17
C GLY A 48 1.65 -31.86 -14.33
N ARG A 49 2.63 -32.46 -15.01
CA ARG A 49 3.91 -31.79 -15.31
C ARG A 49 3.73 -30.63 -16.29
N TRP A 50 2.97 -30.85 -17.36
CA TRP A 50 2.65 -29.80 -18.33
C TRP A 50 1.83 -28.66 -17.70
N ALA A 51 0.91 -28.97 -16.79
CA ALA A 51 0.15 -27.96 -16.05
C ALA A 51 1.07 -27.06 -15.19
N LEU A 52 2.06 -27.65 -14.52
CA LEU A 52 3.07 -26.92 -13.74
C LEU A 52 3.96 -26.03 -14.63
N VAL A 53 4.37 -26.51 -15.80
CA VAL A 53 5.13 -25.71 -16.77
C VAL A 53 4.29 -24.53 -17.28
N ALA A 54 3.03 -24.79 -17.66
CA ALA A 54 2.11 -23.74 -18.10
C ALA A 54 1.90 -22.68 -17.00
N TYR A 55 1.72 -23.11 -15.75
CA TYR A 55 1.62 -22.23 -14.60
C TYR A 55 2.88 -21.35 -14.41
N GLY A 56 4.07 -21.95 -14.50
CA GLY A 56 5.34 -21.22 -14.43
C GLY A 56 5.47 -20.17 -15.53
N ILE A 57 5.07 -20.50 -16.77
CA ILE A 57 5.05 -19.56 -17.91
C ILE A 57 4.09 -18.40 -17.64
N VAL A 58 2.88 -18.69 -17.14
CA VAL A 58 1.89 -17.65 -16.80
C VAL A 58 2.44 -16.70 -15.73
N ILE A 59 3.06 -17.21 -14.66
CA ILE A 59 3.70 -16.37 -13.64
C ILE A 59 4.83 -15.53 -14.23
N PHE A 60 5.68 -16.12 -15.05
CA PHE A 60 6.79 -15.41 -15.70
C PHE A 60 6.26 -14.27 -16.59
N TRP A 61 5.23 -14.56 -17.39
CA TRP A 61 4.55 -13.57 -18.22
C TRP A 61 3.94 -12.46 -17.37
N CYS A 62 3.27 -12.81 -16.27
CA CYS A 62 2.75 -11.85 -15.32
C CYS A 62 3.87 -10.99 -14.71
N GLY A 63 4.99 -11.58 -14.30
CA GLY A 63 6.12 -10.85 -13.72
C GLY A 63 6.77 -9.84 -14.66
N ILE A 64 6.81 -10.15 -15.97
CA ILE A 64 7.37 -9.29 -17.02
C ILE A 64 6.36 -8.22 -17.47
N PHE A 65 5.14 -8.63 -17.78
CA PHE A 65 4.16 -7.77 -18.46
C PHE A 65 3.19 -7.06 -17.51
N TYR A 66 2.92 -7.60 -16.32
CA TYR A 66 2.14 -6.85 -15.35
C TYR A 66 3.01 -5.76 -14.73
N LYS A 67 2.87 -4.55 -15.28
CA LYS A 67 3.16 -3.34 -14.53
C LYS A 67 2.24 -3.34 -13.31
N ARG A 68 2.80 -3.70 -12.15
CA ARG A 68 2.18 -3.42 -10.85
C ARG A 68 1.58 -2.02 -10.94
N PRO A 69 0.30 -1.79 -10.63
CA PRO A 69 -0.20 -0.45 -10.43
C PRO A 69 0.62 0.11 -9.27
N VAL A 70 1.66 0.89 -9.59
CA VAL A 70 2.39 1.73 -8.64
C VAL A 70 1.43 2.89 -8.37
N GLY A 71 0.39 2.54 -7.65
CA GLY A 71 -0.84 3.29 -7.51
C GLY A 71 -1.63 2.68 -6.35
N GLY A 72 -0.92 2.17 -5.34
CA GLY A 72 -1.36 2.40 -3.97
C GLY A 72 -1.35 3.91 -3.82
N LYS A 73 -2.44 4.54 -4.26
CA LYS A 73 -2.78 5.90 -3.90
C LYS A 73 -2.47 5.96 -2.41
N HIS A 74 -1.70 6.98 -2.01
CA HIS A 74 -1.75 7.50 -0.65
C HIS A 74 -3.14 7.16 -0.12
N PHE A 75 -3.23 6.36 0.94
CA PHE A 75 -4.38 6.46 1.82
C PHE A 75 -4.46 7.96 2.04
N THR A 76 -5.37 8.60 1.32
CA THR A 76 -5.62 10.03 1.38
C THR A 76 -5.77 10.23 2.86
N LYS A 77 -4.80 10.93 3.43
CA LYS A 77 -4.85 11.51 4.76
C LYS A 77 -6.28 12.01 4.86
N LEU A 78 -7.13 11.29 5.60
CA LEU A 78 -8.54 11.64 5.67
C LEU A 78 -8.48 13.02 6.32
N GLU A 79 -8.66 14.07 5.52
CA GLU A 79 -8.52 15.43 6.00
C GLU A 79 -9.67 15.65 6.97
N GLU A 80 -9.36 15.46 8.25
CA GLU A 80 -10.26 15.79 9.34
C GLU A 80 -10.51 17.30 9.27
N SER A 81 -11.77 17.69 9.39
CA SER A 81 -12.15 19.10 9.43
C SER A 81 -12.47 19.48 10.86
N ILE A 82 -12.17 20.71 11.26
CA ILE A 82 -12.37 21.21 12.62
C ILE A 82 -13.18 22.50 12.58
N CYS A 83 -14.11 22.62 13.52
CA CYS A 83 -14.86 23.84 13.76
C CYS A 83 -13.97 24.86 14.50
N PRO A 84 -13.73 26.08 13.97
CA PRO A 84 -12.85 27.04 14.62
C PRO A 84 -13.37 27.55 15.96
N LYS A 85 -14.70 27.62 16.13
CA LYS A 85 -15.33 28.13 17.36
C LYS A 85 -15.49 27.10 18.47
N CYS A 86 -15.80 25.86 18.08
CA CYS A 86 -16.18 24.80 18.98
C CYS A 86 -15.15 23.67 19.07
N GLN A 87 -14.10 23.74 18.24
CA GLN A 87 -12.99 22.79 18.15
C GLN A 87 -13.43 21.33 17.92
N GLN A 88 -14.69 21.12 17.54
CA GLN A 88 -15.20 19.79 17.24
C GLN A 88 -14.64 19.31 15.90
N VAL A 89 -14.03 18.12 15.93
CA VAL A 89 -13.46 17.46 14.76
C VAL A 89 -14.52 16.63 14.06
N PHE A 90 -14.62 16.79 12.74
CA PHE A 90 -15.54 16.09 11.86
C PHE A 90 -14.76 15.20 10.90
N MET A 91 -15.10 13.90 10.89
CA MET A 91 -14.49 12.93 9.99
C MET A 91 -15.08 13.03 8.57
N PRO A 92 -14.32 12.67 7.51
CA PRO A 92 -14.73 12.90 6.11
C PRO A 92 -15.99 12.15 5.62
N LYS A 93 -16.57 11.29 6.44
CA LYS A 93 -17.85 10.58 6.15
C LYS A 93 -19.01 11.02 7.05
N LYS A 94 -18.74 11.94 7.99
CA LYS A 94 -19.71 12.53 8.92
C LYS A 94 -19.78 14.05 8.79
N ALA A 95 -18.95 14.64 7.93
CA ALA A 95 -19.08 16.05 7.59
C ALA A 95 -20.37 16.22 6.75
N PRO A 96 -21.28 17.12 7.13
CA PRO A 96 -22.42 17.46 6.27
C PRO A 96 -21.91 18.00 4.93
N GLU A 97 -22.64 17.73 3.84
CA GLU A 97 -22.27 18.14 2.48
C GLU A 97 -21.99 19.65 2.38
N ASP A 98 -22.61 20.44 3.26
CA ASP A 98 -22.49 21.88 3.34
C ASP A 98 -21.21 22.38 4.05
N GLN A 99 -20.37 21.48 4.59
CA GLN A 99 -19.15 21.83 5.34
C GLN A 99 -19.40 22.80 6.51
N MET A 100 -20.59 22.78 7.09
CA MET A 100 -20.98 23.65 8.20
C MET A 100 -21.07 22.88 9.52
N CYS A 101 -20.60 23.50 10.60
CA CYS A 101 -20.80 22.94 11.94
C CYS A 101 -22.27 23.07 12.37
N HIS A 102 -22.92 21.95 12.71
CA HIS A 102 -24.31 21.94 13.18
C HIS A 102 -24.57 22.77 14.45
N LYS A 103 -23.55 23.00 15.28
CA LYS A 103 -23.68 23.78 16.52
C LYS A 103 -23.45 25.27 16.33
N CYS A 104 -22.48 25.63 15.49
CA CYS A 104 -21.98 27.00 15.38
C CYS A 104 -22.40 27.69 14.08
N ASN A 105 -22.97 26.93 13.14
CA ASN A 105 -23.31 27.37 11.79
C ASN A 105 -22.18 28.14 11.10
N CYS A 106 -20.93 27.73 11.34
CA CYS A 106 -19.74 28.30 10.75
C CYS A 106 -19.06 27.27 9.83
N SER A 107 -18.34 27.77 8.82
CA SER A 107 -17.57 26.94 7.91
C SER A 107 -16.53 26.13 8.69
N LEU A 108 -16.41 24.84 8.35
CA LEU A 108 -15.37 23.96 8.86
C LEU A 108 -14.04 24.28 8.17
N GLU A 109 -12.95 24.20 8.92
CA GLU A 109 -11.58 24.35 8.39
C GLU A 109 -10.85 23.01 8.36
N GLN A 110 -9.80 22.88 7.56
CA GLN A 110 -8.93 21.72 7.61
C GLN A 110 -8.16 21.68 8.96
N LEU A 111 -8.22 20.52 9.64
CA LEU A 111 -7.50 20.27 10.89
C LEU A 111 -5.98 20.39 10.69
N GLU A 112 -5.48 20.01 9.50
CA GLU A 112 -4.07 20.12 9.20
C GLU A 112 -3.59 21.59 9.26
N GLY A 113 -2.67 21.85 10.18
CA GLY A 113 -2.13 23.19 10.40
C GLY A 113 -3.05 24.17 11.13
N PHE A 114 -4.25 23.75 11.57
CA PHE A 114 -5.19 24.61 12.29
C PHE A 114 -4.55 25.28 13.52
N TYR A 115 -3.93 24.49 14.41
CA TYR A 115 -3.24 25.01 15.60
C TYR A 115 -1.96 25.81 15.31
N LYS A 116 -1.44 25.74 14.07
CA LYS A 116 -0.35 26.64 13.64
C LYS A 116 -0.88 28.02 13.25
N ARG A 117 -2.10 28.07 12.70
CA ARG A 117 -2.81 29.31 12.34
C ARG A 117 -3.45 29.99 13.54
N HIS A 118 -3.87 29.19 14.53
CA HIS A 118 -4.53 29.64 15.76
C HIS A 118 -3.72 29.27 17.02
N PRO A 119 -2.53 29.88 17.24
CA PRO A 119 -1.70 29.60 18.40
C PRO A 119 -2.36 29.99 19.74
N GLU A 120 -3.34 30.88 19.73
CA GLU A 120 -4.13 31.29 20.89
C GLU A 120 -4.91 30.14 21.53
N LEU A 121 -5.37 29.18 20.72
CA LEU A 121 -6.14 28.03 21.19
C LEU A 121 -5.26 26.96 21.87
N LYS A 122 -3.96 26.91 21.53
CA LYS A 122 -3.01 25.96 22.12
C LYS A 122 -2.64 26.32 23.57
N LYS A 123 -2.72 27.60 23.93
CA LYS A 123 -2.33 28.06 25.28
C LYS A 123 -3.38 27.74 26.34
N ALA A 124 -4.66 27.76 25.97
CA ALA A 124 -5.78 27.51 26.89
C ALA A 124 -5.80 26.08 27.48
N GLU A 125 -5.27 25.08 26.78
CA GLU A 125 -5.13 23.70 27.31
C GLU A 125 -4.00 23.58 28.36
N ILE A 126 -2.96 24.41 28.25
CA ILE A 126 -1.82 24.36 29.18
C ILE A 126 -2.23 24.94 30.53
N ASP A 127 -2.98 26.04 30.54
CA ASP A 127 -3.39 26.70 31.78
C ASP A 127 -4.44 25.89 32.57
N THR A 128 -5.32 25.14 31.90
CA THR A 128 -6.32 24.27 32.56
C THR A 128 -5.72 23.02 33.19
N SER A 129 -4.67 22.45 32.58
CA SER A 129 -3.95 21.29 33.16
C SER A 129 -3.10 21.65 34.40
N ILE A 130 -2.72 22.91 34.55
CA ILE A 130 -1.95 23.41 35.71
C ILE A 130 -2.86 23.73 36.91
N GLU A 131 -4.13 24.09 36.69
CA GLU A 131 -5.09 24.27 37.78
C GLU A 131 -5.58 22.96 38.41
N GLU A 132 -5.72 21.88 37.62
CA GLU A 132 -6.15 20.57 38.16
C GLU A 132 -5.07 19.87 39.00
N THR A 133 -3.79 20.19 38.80
CA THR A 133 -2.68 19.62 39.58
C THR A 133 -2.39 20.38 40.88
N LYS A 134 -3.15 21.45 41.17
CA LYS A 134 -2.94 22.30 42.35
C LYS A 134 -4.06 22.21 43.39
N LYS A 135 -5.01 21.27 43.23
CA LYS A 135 -6.13 21.08 44.17
C LYS A 135 -5.99 19.82 45.00
#